data_AF-A0AAD3W615-F1
#
_entry.id   AF-A0AAD3W615-F1
#
_cell.length_a   1.000
_cell.length_b   1.000
_cell.length_c   1.000
_cell.angle_alpha   90.00
_cell.angle_beta   90.00
_cell.angle_gamma   90.00
#
_symmetry.space_group_name_H-M   'P 1'
#
loop_
_entity.id
_entity.type
_entity.pdbx_description
1 polymer ?
#
loop_
_entity_poly.entity_id
_entity_poly.type
_entity_poly.pdbx_seq_one_letter_code
_entity_poly.pdbx_strand_id
1 'polypeptide(L)'
;IALSRGLQVELTPVSLTPGANMAPEIQDIIEREARALGLSTRRMPSGAGHDAMTFGKKVRSGMIFVPSRGGISHSPAEWTSKEQCGNGAEVLLRTVLALSHTTG
;
A
#
# COMPACT_ATOMS: atom_id res chain seq x y z
N ILE A 1 -13.35 -5.58 -34.83
CA ILE A 1 -12.04 -5.70 -35.52
C ILE A 1 -11.66 -7.17 -35.80
N ALA A 2 -11.60 -8.07 -34.80
CA ALA A 2 -11.25 -9.48 -35.05
C ALA A 2 -12.29 -10.23 -35.91
N LEU A 3 -13.58 -10.14 -35.55
CA LEU A 3 -14.68 -10.74 -36.33
C LEU A 3 -14.75 -10.19 -37.77
N SER A 4 -14.58 -8.88 -37.94
CA SER A 4 -14.53 -8.23 -39.25
C SER A 4 -13.28 -8.57 -40.07
N ARG A 5 -12.31 -9.31 -39.51
CA ARG A 5 -11.09 -9.79 -40.17
C ARG A 5 -11.04 -11.33 -40.26
N GLY A 6 -12.13 -12.02 -39.92
CA GLY A 6 -12.19 -13.50 -39.95
C GLY A 6 -11.32 -14.20 -38.90
N LEU A 7 -10.89 -13.50 -37.85
CA LEU A 7 -10.07 -14.07 -36.78
C LEU A 7 -10.97 -14.60 -35.64
N GLN A 8 -10.63 -15.77 -35.11
CA GLN A 8 -11.23 -16.33 -33.89
C GLN A 8 -10.51 -15.77 -32.65
N VAL A 9 -11.25 -15.52 -31.57
CA VAL A 9 -10.73 -15.02 -30.30
C VAL A 9 -11.32 -15.85 -29.16
N GLU A 10 -10.47 -16.32 -28.28
CA GLU A 10 -10.83 -16.92 -27.00
C GLU A 10 -10.33 -16.01 -25.87
N LEU A 11 -11.16 -15.80 -24.85
CA LEU A 11 -10.83 -15.00 -23.68
C LEU A 11 -10.96 -15.85 -22.42
N THR A 12 -9.86 -16.02 -21.69
CA THR A 12 -9.84 -16.71 -20.40
C THR A 12 -9.37 -15.74 -19.32
N PRO A 13 -10.17 -15.50 -18.26
CA PRO A 13 -9.72 -14.72 -17.12
C PRO A 13 -8.53 -15.40 -16.45
N VAL A 14 -7.39 -14.69 -16.34
CA VAL A 14 -6.17 -15.23 -15.72
C VAL A 14 -6.15 -14.97 -14.21
N SER A 15 -6.71 -13.86 -13.75
CA SER A 15 -6.74 -13.52 -12.32
C SER A 15 -7.90 -12.59 -11.98
N LEU A 16 -8.49 -12.82 -10.81
CA LEU A 16 -9.45 -11.93 -10.16
C LEU A 16 -9.12 -11.92 -8.66
N THR A 17 -8.69 -10.76 -8.15
CA THR A 17 -8.34 -10.61 -6.75
C THR A 17 -9.27 -9.58 -6.09
N PRO A 18 -10.08 -9.97 -5.09
CA PRO A 18 -10.91 -9.02 -4.35
C PRO A 18 -10.05 -8.08 -3.49
N GLY A 19 -10.60 -6.92 -3.15
CA GLY A 19 -9.95 -5.99 -2.22
C GLY A 19 -9.64 -6.64 -0.86
N ALA A 20 -8.56 -6.20 -0.22
CA ALA A 20 -8.13 -6.70 1.08
C ALA A 20 -8.18 -5.58 2.12
N ASN A 21 -8.77 -5.87 3.28
CA ASN A 21 -8.78 -4.95 4.40
C ASN A 21 -7.49 -5.08 5.20
N MET A 22 -6.90 -3.93 5.54
CA MET A 22 -5.81 -3.86 6.52
C MET A 22 -6.39 -3.80 7.93
N ALA A 23 -5.62 -4.25 8.91
CA ALA A 23 -6.08 -4.33 10.29
C ALA A 23 -6.27 -2.91 10.89
N PRO A 24 -7.49 -2.52 11.31
CA PRO A 24 -7.78 -1.16 11.75
C PRO A 24 -6.84 -0.66 12.84
N GLU A 25 -6.52 -1.51 13.79
CA GLU A 25 -5.67 -1.16 14.92
C GLU A 25 -4.20 -0.96 14.54
N ILE A 26 -3.71 -1.60 13.47
CA ILE A 26 -2.40 -1.27 12.89
C ILE A 26 -2.46 0.08 12.16
N GLN A 27 -3.55 0.37 11.45
CA GLN A 27 -3.75 1.68 10.82
C GLN A 27 -3.79 2.80 11.84
N ASP A 28 -4.44 2.58 13.00
CA ASP A 28 -4.51 3.53 14.10
C ASP A 28 -3.13 3.81 14.70
N ILE A 29 -2.30 2.77 14.89
CA ILE A 29 -0.91 2.92 15.35
C ILE A 29 -0.09 3.73 14.33
N ILE A 30 -0.14 3.37 13.05
CA ILE A 30 0.56 4.10 11.98
C ILE A 30 0.19 5.58 12.01
N GLU A 31 -1.11 5.87 12.06
CA GLU A 31 -1.60 7.25 12.05
C GLU A 31 -1.16 8.02 13.30
N ARG A 32 -1.20 7.40 14.48
CA ARG A 32 -0.71 8.00 15.72
C ARG A 32 0.77 8.31 15.65
N GLU A 33 1.60 7.35 15.23
CA GLU A 33 3.06 7.53 15.19
C GLU A 33 3.47 8.58 14.16
N ALA A 34 2.79 8.64 13.00
CA ALA A 34 3.00 9.69 12.02
C ALA A 34 2.60 11.08 12.55
N ARG A 35 1.46 11.21 13.23
CA ARG A 35 1.03 12.47 13.85
C ARG A 35 1.98 12.93 14.96
N ALA A 36 2.54 12.00 15.74
CA ALA A 36 3.52 12.31 16.77
C ALA A 36 4.86 12.84 16.20
N LEU A 37 5.15 12.60 14.92
CA LEU A 37 6.26 13.21 14.18
C LEU A 37 5.88 14.57 13.56
N GLY A 38 4.65 15.06 13.77
CA GLY A 38 4.14 16.29 13.16
C GLY A 38 3.76 16.15 11.68
N LEU A 39 3.64 14.93 11.17
CA LEU A 39 3.30 14.67 9.76
C LEU A 39 1.79 14.76 9.53
N SER A 40 1.39 15.30 8.38
CA SER A 40 0.01 15.21 7.90
C SER A 40 -0.31 13.80 7.43
N THR A 41 -1.48 13.28 7.76
CA THR A 41 -1.89 11.91 7.40
C THR A 41 -3.26 11.89 6.72
N ARG A 42 -3.49 10.85 5.92
CA ARG A 42 -4.79 10.53 5.32
C ARG A 42 -4.94 9.02 5.18
N ARG A 43 -6.08 8.47 5.58
CA ARG A 43 -6.45 7.08 5.23
C ARG A 43 -6.93 7.02 3.79
N MET A 44 -6.48 6.01 3.07
CA MET A 44 -6.88 5.79 1.68
C MET A 44 -6.75 4.31 1.30
N PRO A 45 -7.57 3.82 0.34
CA PRO A 45 -7.34 2.52 -0.28
C PRO A 45 -6.07 2.56 -1.16
N SER A 46 -5.38 1.43 -1.30
CA SER A 46 -4.41 1.27 -2.38
C SER A 46 -5.13 0.92 -3.68
N GLY A 47 -4.82 1.65 -4.75
CA GLY A 47 -5.28 1.31 -6.10
C GLY A 47 -4.48 0.19 -6.77
N ALA A 48 -3.30 -0.14 -6.22
CA ALA A 48 -2.40 -1.16 -6.76
C ALA A 48 -2.37 -2.42 -5.87
N GLY A 49 -2.07 -3.55 -6.52
CA GLY A 49 -1.80 -4.81 -5.85
C GLY A 49 -0.49 -4.77 -5.06
N HIS A 50 -0.51 -5.20 -3.80
CA HIS A 50 0.69 -5.38 -2.97
C HIS A 50 0.64 -6.71 -2.23
N ASP A 51 1.79 -7.25 -1.83
CA ASP A 51 1.87 -8.51 -1.08
C ASP A 51 1.08 -8.48 0.23
N ALA A 52 0.98 -7.29 0.85
CA ALA A 52 0.14 -7.06 2.02
C ALA A 52 -1.34 -7.44 1.79
N MET A 53 -1.85 -7.37 0.56
CA MET A 53 -3.20 -7.85 0.23
C MET A 53 -3.34 -9.37 0.36
N THR A 54 -2.26 -10.11 0.08
CA THR A 54 -2.21 -11.55 0.26
C THR A 54 -2.04 -11.89 1.74
N PHE A 55 -1.11 -11.23 2.43
CA PHE A 55 -0.86 -11.46 3.85
C PHE A 55 -2.02 -11.05 4.75
N GLY A 56 -2.69 -9.93 4.43
CA GLY A 56 -3.81 -9.38 5.20
C GLY A 56 -4.98 -10.35 5.39
N LYS A 57 -5.08 -11.39 4.55
CA LYS A 57 -6.08 -12.46 4.69
C LYS A 57 -5.81 -13.41 5.85
N LYS A 58 -4.58 -13.45 6.37
CA LYS A 58 -4.12 -14.43 7.39
C LYS A 58 -3.38 -13.79 8.56
N VAL A 59 -2.76 -12.64 8.34
CA VAL A 59 -1.92 -11.94 9.33
C VAL A 59 -2.37 -10.49 9.38
N ARG A 60 -2.49 -9.96 10.61
CA ARG A 60 -2.79 -8.55 10.84
C ARG A 60 -1.73 -7.71 10.14
N SER A 61 -2.16 -6.96 9.12
CA SER A 61 -1.26 -6.24 8.21
C SER A 61 -1.69 -4.78 8.09
N GLY A 62 -0.72 -3.90 7.85
CA GLY A 62 -0.93 -2.48 7.55
C GLY A 62 0.06 -1.99 6.50
N MET A 63 -0.26 -0.88 5.84
CA MET A 63 0.60 -0.26 4.83
C MET A 63 0.80 1.23 5.15
N ILE A 64 2.00 1.73 4.87
CA ILE A 64 2.37 3.14 4.99
C ILE A 64 2.73 3.63 3.60
N PHE A 65 2.05 4.68 3.14
CA PHE A 65 2.34 5.32 1.85
C PHE A 65 3.05 6.66 2.06
N VAL A 66 3.99 6.94 1.16
CA VAL A 66 4.66 8.24 1.02
C VAL A 66 4.39 8.78 -0.38
N PRO A 67 4.33 10.11 -0.57
CA PRO A 67 3.99 10.69 -1.86
C PRO A 67 5.14 10.57 -2.87
N SER A 68 4.81 10.09 -4.07
CA SER A 68 5.69 10.16 -5.25
C SER A 68 5.35 11.39 -6.10
N ARG A 69 6.35 12.00 -6.73
CA ARG A 69 6.19 13.20 -7.56
C ARG A 69 5.23 12.96 -8.71
N GLY A 70 4.12 13.71 -8.73
CA GLY A 70 3.08 13.59 -9.75
C GLY A 70 2.31 12.26 -9.71
N GLY A 71 2.46 11.44 -8.66
CA GLY A 71 1.87 10.10 -8.58
C GLY A 71 2.41 9.12 -9.63
N ILE A 72 3.54 9.43 -10.25
CA ILE A 72 4.16 8.59 -11.28
C ILE A 72 4.72 7.33 -10.63
N SER A 73 4.44 6.16 -11.21
CA SER A 73 5.06 4.88 -10.85
C SER A 73 5.28 3.99 -12.08
N HIS A 74 6.07 2.92 -11.95
CA HIS A 74 6.45 2.00 -13.03
C HIS A 74 7.09 2.71 -14.22
N SER A 75 7.87 3.75 -13.93
CA SER A 75 8.49 4.62 -14.92
C SER A 75 9.86 5.06 -14.42
N PRO A 76 10.87 5.24 -15.29
CA PRO A 76 12.15 5.86 -14.90
C PRO A 76 12.01 7.27 -14.29
N ALA A 77 10.87 7.94 -14.50
CA ALA A 77 10.57 9.23 -13.90
C ALA A 77 9.95 9.14 -12.49
N GLU A 78 9.68 7.94 -12.00
CA GLU A 78 9.23 7.68 -10.62
C GLU A 78 10.25 8.25 -9.63
N TRP A 79 9.77 9.05 -8.68
CA TRP A 79 10.64 9.70 -7.71
C TRP A 79 9.90 10.09 -6.45
N THR A 80 10.53 9.78 -5.31
CA THR A 80 10.14 10.21 -3.97
C THR A 80 11.34 10.88 -3.33
N SER A 81 11.14 12.02 -2.67
CA SER A 81 12.25 12.74 -2.04
C SER A 81 12.86 11.95 -0.89
N LYS A 82 14.14 12.17 -0.60
CA LYS A 82 14.83 11.54 0.55
C LYS A 82 14.12 11.82 1.87
N GLU A 83 13.59 13.03 2.05
CA GLU A 83 12.84 13.43 3.23
C GLU A 83 11.56 12.60 3.37
N GLN A 84 10.77 12.45 2.30
CA GLN A 84 9.55 11.64 2.32
C GLN A 84 9.86 10.16 2.56
N CYS A 85 10.91 9.62 1.93
CA CYS A 85 11.39 8.26 2.22
C CYS A 85 11.81 8.10 3.69
N GLY A 86 12.54 9.08 4.25
CA GLY A 86 12.96 9.10 5.64
C GLY A 86 11.76 9.15 6.60
N ASN A 87 10.79 10.01 6.35
CA ASN A 87 9.55 10.10 7.12
C ASN A 87 8.78 8.77 7.10
N GLY A 88 8.65 8.14 5.93
CA GLY A 88 8.00 6.82 5.82
C GLY A 88 8.74 5.73 6.59
N ALA A 89 10.07 5.72 6.52
CA ALA A 89 10.89 4.77 7.26
C ALA A 89 10.81 4.97 8.78
N GLU A 90 10.79 6.22 9.24
CA GLU A 90 10.65 6.55 10.66
C GLU A 90 9.26 6.14 11.19
N VAL A 91 8.19 6.39 10.45
CA VAL A 91 6.84 5.92 10.81
C VAL A 91 6.80 4.39 10.89
N LEU A 92 7.43 3.69 9.94
CA LEU A 92 7.53 2.24 9.97
C LEU A 92 8.26 1.74 11.22
N LEU A 93 9.42 2.31 11.54
CA LEU A 93 10.20 1.97 12.73
C LEU A 93 9.37 2.12 14.00
N ARG A 94 8.75 3.29 14.20
CA ARG A 94 7.94 3.58 15.40
C ARG A 94 6.72 2.67 15.50
N THR A 95 6.08 2.36 14.36
CA THR A 95 4.96 1.42 14.29
C THR A 95 5.38 0.01 14.74
N VAL A 96 6.51 -0.50 14.21
CA VAL A 96 7.03 -1.83 14.57
C VAL A 96 7.38 -1.89 16.06
N LEU A 97 8.04 -0.86 16.59
CA LEU A 97 8.36 -0.78 18.02
C LEU A 97 7.08 -0.77 18.87
N ALA A 98 6.09 0.04 18.53
CA ALA A 98 4.82 0.08 19.26
C ALA A 98 4.09 -1.28 19.24
N LEU A 99 4.10 -1.98 18.11
CA LEU A 99 3.55 -3.33 18.00
C LEU A 99 4.34 -4.35 18.84
N SER A 100 5.66 -4.22 18.90
CA SER A 100 6.52 -5.13 19.67
C SER A 100 6.35 -5.01 21.19
N HIS A 101 5.98 -3.82 21.66
CA HIS A 101 5.70 -3.56 23.09
C HIS A 101 4.24 -3.81 23.48
N THR A 102 3.38 -4.11 22.52
CA THR A 102 2.01 -4.54 22.80
C THR A 102 2.04 -6.05 23.07
N THR A 103 2.28 -6.42 24.32
CA THR A 103 2.16 -7.83 24.74
C THR A 103 0.73 -8.30 24.52
N GLY A 104 0.57 -9.41 23.81
CA GLY A 104 -0.66 -10.20 23.83
C GLY A 104 -0.81 -10.95 25.14
#